data_AF-A0A4R7J7A8-F1
#
_entry.id   AF-A0A4R7J7A8-F1
#
_cell.length_a   1.000
_cell.length_b   1.000
_cell.length_c   1.000
_cell.angle_alpha   90.00
_cell.angle_beta   90.00
_cell.angle_gamma   90.00
#
_symmetry.space_group_name_H-M   'P 1'
#
loop_
_entity.id
_entity.type
_entity.pdbx_description
1 polymer ?
#
loop_
_entity_poly.entity_id
_entity_poly.type
_entity_poly.pdbx_seq_one_letter_code
_entity_poly.pdbx_strand_id
1 'polypeptide(L)' 'MLVAFSIAPSTESADGGVHEAVAEAVRIVRDSGLPNETNAMFTSIVDLGHGSFIRPAGI' A
#
# COMPACT_ATOMS: atom_id res chain seq x y z
N MET A 1 -9.60 13.26 -0.57
CA MET A 1 -10.05 12.29 -1.60
C MET A 1 -9.92 10.87 -1.05
N LEU A 2 -10.81 9.93 -1.39
CA LEU A 2 -10.70 8.51 -0.97
C LEU A 2 -10.33 7.64 -2.18
N VAL A 3 -9.30 6.80 -2.03
CA VAL A 3 -8.87 5.82 -3.04
C VAL A 3 -8.85 4.43 -2.41
N ALA A 4 -9.36 3.45 -3.12
CA ALA A 4 -9.22 2.03 -2.78
C ALA A 4 -8.61 1.28 -3.95
N PHE A 5 -7.62 0.44 -3.70
CA PHE A 5 -6.93 -0.32 -4.73
C PHE A 5 -6.54 -1.71 -4.25
N SER A 6 -6.44 -2.64 -5.20
CA SER A 6 -5.94 -3.99 -5.00
C SER A 6 -4.81 -4.25 -5.98
N ILE A 7 -3.86 -5.09 -5.59
CA ILE A 7 -2.70 -5.45 -6.40
C ILE A 7 -2.67 -6.97 -6.56
N ALA A 8 -2.37 -7.43 -7.78
CA ALA A 8 -2.25 -8.85 -8.10
C ALA A 8 -0.90 -9.07 -8.80
N PRO A 9 0.19 -9.25 -8.04
CA PRO A 9 1.51 -9.49 -8.61
C PRO A 9 1.53 -10.79 -9.41
N SER A 10 2.30 -10.82 -10.49
CA SER A 10 2.69 -12.07 -11.13
C SER A 10 3.99 -12.57 -10.48
N THR A 11 4.14 -13.88 -10.34
CA THR A 11 5.34 -14.50 -9.78
C THR A 11 5.76 -15.70 -10.62
N GLU A 12 7.07 -15.93 -10.72
CA GLU A 12 7.65 -17.15 -11.29
C GLU A 12 8.02 -18.17 -10.20
N SER A 13 7.80 -17.84 -8.92
CA SER A 13 8.07 -18.74 -7.80
C SER A 13 7.24 -20.02 -7.92
N ALA A 14 7.88 -21.16 -7.70
CA ALA A 14 7.27 -22.48 -7.84
C ALA A 14 6.10 -22.73 -6.86
N ASP A 15 6.05 -22.02 -5.74
CA ASP A 15 5.00 -22.07 -4.73
C ASP A 15 3.82 -21.12 -5.03
N GLY A 16 3.92 -20.27 -6.05
CA GLY A 16 2.90 -19.29 -6.42
C GLY A 16 2.67 -18.19 -5.37
N GLY A 17 3.55 -18.07 -4.37
CA GLY A 17 3.42 -17.12 -3.29
C GLY A 17 3.67 -15.68 -3.76
N VAL A 18 2.76 -14.76 -3.41
CA VAL A 18 2.90 -13.30 -3.70
C VAL A 18 2.88 -12.45 -2.43
N HIS A 19 2.84 -13.09 -1.26
CA HIS A 19 2.65 -12.43 0.04
C HIS A 19 3.78 -11.44 0.37
N GLU A 20 5.03 -11.72 0.00
CA GLU A 20 6.16 -10.81 0.22
C GLU A 20 6.00 -9.51 -0.59
N ALA A 21 5.68 -9.62 -1.89
CA ALA A 21 5.44 -8.45 -2.74
C ALA A 21 4.23 -7.62 -2.27
N VAL A 22 3.16 -8.29 -1.83
CA VAL A 22 1.99 -7.62 -1.25
C VAL A 22 2.34 -6.93 0.06
N ALA A 23 3.12 -7.57 0.94
CA ALA A 23 3.55 -6.99 2.22
C ALA A 23 4.40 -5.73 2.01
N GLU A 24 5.28 -5.73 1.02
CA GLU A 24 6.11 -4.57 0.69
C GLU A 24 5.28 -3.39 0.18
N ALA A 25 4.31 -3.63 -0.70
CA ALA A 25 3.39 -2.57 -1.14
C ALA A 25 2.59 -1.99 0.03
N VAL A 26 2.10 -2.84 0.95
CA VAL A 26 1.42 -2.40 2.17
C VAL A 26 2.34 -1.59 3.08
N ARG A 27 3.62 -1.95 3.18
CA ARG A 27 4.63 -1.18 3.93
C ARG A 27 4.78 0.23 3.36
N ILE A 28 4.91 0.37 2.04
CA ILE A 28 5.00 1.68 1.36
C ILE A 28 3.77 2.54 1.68
N VAL A 29 2.57 1.97 1.67
CA VAL A 29 1.34 2.69 2.03
C VAL A 29 1.39 3.18 3.47
N ARG A 30 1.83 2.34 4.41
CA ARG A 30 1.93 2.70 5.83
C ARG A 30 2.97 3.80 6.06
N ASP A 31 4.09 3.74 5.33
CA ASP A 31 5.17 4.72 5.41
C ASP A 31 4.83 6.08 4.76
N SER A 32 3.70 6.16 4.03
CA SER A 32 3.24 7.41 3.41
C SER A 32 2.75 8.47 4.41
N GLY A 33 2.45 8.06 5.66
CA GLY A 33 1.87 8.93 6.68
C GLY A 33 0.39 9.30 6.46
N LEU A 34 -0.24 8.80 5.39
CA LEU A 34 -1.66 9.01 5.12
C LEU A 34 -2.52 8.05 5.95
N PRO A 35 -3.73 8.46 6.39
CA PRO A 35 -4.70 7.53 6.94
C PRO A 35 -5.01 6.41 5.93
N ASN A 36 -4.80 5.17 6.35
CA ASN A 36 -4.94 3.99 5.49
C ASN A 36 -5.52 2.79 6.27
N GLU A 37 -6.16 1.87 5.54
CA GLU A 37 -6.63 0.59 6.06
C GLU A 37 -6.41 -0.50 5.00
N THR A 38 -5.77 -1.60 5.39
CA THR A 38 -5.63 -2.80 4.54
C THR A 38 -6.49 -3.92 5.11
N ASN A 39 -7.33 -4.50 4.26
CA ASN A 39 -8.13 -5.69 4.57
C ASN A 39 -7.77 -6.85 3.62
N ALA A 40 -8.53 -7.95 3.69
CA ALA A 40 -8.27 -9.15 2.90
C ALA A 40 -8.42 -8.97 1.38
N MET A 41 -9.07 -7.90 0.91
CA MET A 41 -9.42 -7.69 -0.50
C MET A 41 -8.68 -6.50 -1.13
N PHE A 42 -8.48 -5.42 -0.37
CA PHE A 42 -7.92 -4.17 -0.88
C PHE A 42 -7.28 -3.32 0.23
N THR A 43 -6.60 -2.25 -0.20
CA THR A 43 -6.12 -1.17 0.66
C THR A 43 -6.84 0.14 0.33
N SER A 44 -7.33 0.84 1.35
CA SER A 44 -7.89 2.18 1.23
C SER A 44 -6.92 3.23 1.76
N ILE A 45 -6.89 4.40 1.11
CA ILE A 45 -6.09 5.56 1.50
C ILE A 45 -6.98 6.79 1.44
N VAL A 46 -6.94 7.61 2.48
CA VAL A 46 -7.64 8.89 2.55
C VAL A 46 -6.62 10.01 2.42
N ASP A 47 -6.72 10.80 1.36
CA ASP A 47 -6.05 12.08 1.25
C ASP A 47 -6.88 13.18 1.94
N LEU A 48 -6.27 13.89 2.87
CA LEU A 48 -6.89 14.99 3.61
C LEU A 48 -6.75 16.36 2.89
N GLY A 49 -6.09 16.42 1.73
CA GLY A 49 -5.91 17.62 0.92
C GLY A 49 -4.48 18.18 0.95
N HIS A 50 -4.33 19.40 0.43
CA HIS A 50 -3.05 20.08 0.15
C HIS A 50 -2.05 20.01 1.33
N GLY A 51 -1.04 19.15 1.21
CA GLY A 51 0.07 19.02 2.18
C GLY A 51 0.04 17.78 3.10
N SER A 52 -0.92 16.86 2.92
CA SER A 52 -1.04 15.67 3.80
C SER A 52 0.01 14.57 3.55
N PHE A 53 0.81 14.68 2.48
CA PHE A 53 1.96 13.80 2.25
C PHE A 53 3.09 14.16 3.22
N ILE A 54 3.09 13.50 4.38
CA ILE A 54 4.22 13.56 5.30
C ILE A 54 5.39 12.85 4.60
N ARG A 55 6.39 13.63 4.15
CA ARG A 55 7.55 13.08 3.43
C ARG A 55 8.15 11.92 4.23
N PRO A 56 8.40 10.75 3.63
CA PRO A 56 9.10 9.67 4.32
C PRO A 56 10.48 10.19 4.72
N ALA A 57 10.84 10.05 6.00
CA ALA A 57 12.18 10.39 6.46
C ALA A 57 13.19 9.41 5.84
N GLY A 58 13.78 9.76 4.69
CA GLY A 58 14.92 9.03 4.12
C GLY A 58 14.84 8.55 2.67
N ILE A 59 13.93 9.08 1.84
CA ILE A 59 14.02 8.97 0.37
C ILE A 59 14.31 10.31 -0.31
#